data_AF-A0A9X1RQS9-F1
#
_entry.id   AF-A0A9X1RQS9-F1
#
_cell.length_a   1.000
_cell.length_b   1.000
_cell.length_c   1.000
_cell.angle_alpha   90.00
_cell.angle_beta   90.00
_cell.angle_gamma   90.00
#
_symmetry.space_group_name_H-M   'P 1'
#
loop_
_entity.id
_entity.type
_entity.pdbx_description
1 polymer ?
#
loop_
_entity_poly.entity_id
_entity_poly.type
_entity_poly.pdbx_seq_one_letter_code
_entity_poly.pdbx_strand_id
1 'polypeptide(L)'
;MSLDLAHFTPLASLAGGLMIGAAAALFVLGNGRVAGISGIVGGLLQGARARHGERAWRLAFVAGLAAAPWLWRLVAASATGVGSGVSSRIAAVGAGALSPTIDASPATLIVAGLLVGVGTRYASGCTSGHGVCGIARGSLRSFVATGLFMAAGFVTVFAVRHLVGA
;
A
#
# COMPACT_ATOMS: atom_id res chain seq x y z
N MET A 1 24.53 -18.61 11.52
CA MET A 1 23.42 -17.93 10.82
C MET A 1 22.71 -18.97 9.97
N SER A 2 21.66 -19.62 10.51
CA SER A 2 20.83 -20.54 9.74
C SER A 2 19.81 -19.71 8.96
N LEU A 3 19.81 -19.81 7.63
CA LEU A 3 18.78 -19.21 6.81
C LEU A 3 17.46 -19.96 7.06
N ASP A 4 16.44 -19.23 7.51
CA ASP A 4 15.10 -19.78 7.67
C ASP A 4 14.45 -19.98 6.30
N LEU A 5 14.77 -21.12 5.69
CA LEU A 5 14.24 -21.54 4.39
C LEU A 5 12.73 -21.79 4.43
N ALA A 6 12.13 -21.98 5.62
CA ALA A 6 10.70 -22.24 5.75
C ALA A 6 9.87 -20.96 5.52
N HIS A 7 10.38 -19.80 5.93
CA HIS A 7 9.73 -18.50 5.70
C HIS A 7 10.24 -17.76 4.45
N PHE A 8 11.30 -18.26 3.82
CA PHE A 8 11.83 -17.70 2.59
C PHE A 8 10.89 -18.00 1.41
N THR A 9 10.07 -17.01 1.02
CA THR A 9 9.05 -17.13 -0.05
C THR A 9 9.37 -16.23 -1.26
N PRO A 10 10.48 -16.50 -1.98
CA PRO A 10 10.97 -15.62 -3.03
C PRO A 10 9.98 -15.48 -4.20
N LEU A 11 9.34 -16.60 -4.59
CA LEU A 11 8.42 -16.60 -5.72
C LEU A 11 7.13 -15.82 -5.43
N ALA A 12 6.60 -15.93 -4.21
CA ALA A 12 5.42 -15.16 -3.80
C ALA A 12 5.72 -13.67 -3.73
N SER A 13 6.88 -13.29 -3.20
CA SER A 13 7.35 -11.90 -3.14
C SER A 13 7.55 -11.31 -4.53
N LEU A 14 8.16 -12.07 -5.45
CA LEU A 14 8.33 -11.68 -6.84
C LEU A 14 6.98 -11.51 -7.55
N ALA A 15 6.06 -12.47 -7.38
CA ALA A 15 4.74 -12.41 -7.96
C ALA A 15 3.97 -11.16 -7.49
N GLY A 16 3.99 -10.87 -6.17
CA GLY A 16 3.39 -9.66 -5.62
C GLY A 16 4.01 -8.38 -6.18
N GLY A 17 5.35 -8.33 -6.28
CA GLY A 17 6.07 -7.20 -6.88
C GLY A 17 5.70 -6.97 -8.35
N LEU A 18 5.63 -8.04 -9.15
CA LEU A 18 5.21 -7.98 -10.55
C LEU A 18 3.76 -7.49 -10.69
N MET A 19 2.85 -7.94 -9.82
CA MET A 19 1.45 -7.47 -9.85
C MET A 19 1.35 -5.97 -9.52
N ILE A 20 2.06 -5.50 -8.50
CA ILE A 20 2.09 -4.07 -8.14
C ILE A 20 2.70 -3.24 -9.28
N GLY A 21 3.81 -3.71 -9.86
CA GLY A 21 4.47 -3.07 -11.00
C GLY A 21 3.57 -2.98 -12.23
N ALA A 22 2.90 -4.08 -12.59
CA ALA A 22 1.94 -4.13 -13.69
C ALA A 22 0.75 -3.19 -13.45
N ALA A 23 0.19 -3.18 -12.24
CA ALA A 23 -0.90 -2.26 -11.89
C ALA A 23 -0.48 -0.79 -12.00
N ALA A 24 0.73 -0.45 -11.55
CA ALA A 24 1.27 0.90 -11.68
C ALA A 24 1.53 1.28 -13.14
N ALA A 25 2.06 0.36 -13.96
CA ALA A 25 2.29 0.57 -15.38
C ALA A 25 0.97 0.78 -16.15
N LEU A 26 -0.04 -0.06 -15.90
CA LEU A 26 -1.37 0.09 -16.48
C LEU A 26 -2.00 1.43 -16.10
N PHE A 27 -1.86 1.86 -14.84
CA PHE A 27 -2.38 3.15 -14.41
C PHE A 27 -1.69 4.32 -15.13
N VAL A 28 -0.37 4.27 -15.28
CA VAL A 28 0.40 5.31 -15.99
C VAL A 28 0.05 5.32 -17.48
N LEU A 29 -0.03 4.16 -18.13
CA LEU A 29 -0.32 4.04 -19.56
C LEU A 29 -1.78 4.40 -19.89
N GLY A 30 -2.73 3.97 -19.06
CA GLY A 30 -4.16 4.20 -19.30
C GLY A 30 -4.63 5.60 -18.89
N ASN A 31 -4.11 6.15 -17.79
CA ASN A 31 -4.56 7.44 -17.25
C ASN A 31 -3.58 8.59 -17.52
N GLY A 32 -2.40 8.29 -18.08
CA GLY A 32 -1.33 9.27 -18.35
C GLY A 32 -0.71 9.88 -17.09
N ARG A 33 -0.97 9.30 -15.91
CA ARG A 33 -0.67 9.91 -14.60
C ARG A 33 0.07 8.95 -13.70
N VAL A 34 0.92 9.51 -12.86
CA VAL A 34 1.67 8.75 -11.85
C VAL A 34 0.77 8.41 -10.67
N ALA A 35 0.74 7.13 -10.27
CA ALA A 35 0.02 6.69 -9.08
C ALA A 35 0.70 7.25 -7.81
N GLY A 36 -0.02 8.07 -7.04
CA GLY A 36 0.44 8.61 -5.77
C GLY A 36 -0.74 8.87 -4.84
N ILE A 37 -0.95 7.99 -3.86
CA ILE A 37 -2.19 7.94 -3.06
C ILE A 37 -2.45 9.28 -2.34
N SER A 38 -1.47 9.84 -1.62
CA SER A 38 -1.63 11.14 -0.93
C SER A 38 -1.94 12.31 -1.88
N GLY A 39 -1.47 12.25 -3.12
CA GLY A 39 -1.77 13.23 -4.16
C GLY A 39 -3.18 13.06 -4.72
N ILE A 40 -3.62 11.81 -4.89
CA ILE A 40 -4.98 11.45 -5.32
C ILE A 40 -6.00 11.91 -4.28
N VAL A 41 -5.85 11.44 -3.03
CA VAL A 41 -6.73 11.75 -1.90
C VAL A 41 -6.75 13.24 -1.60
N GLY A 42 -5.60 13.90 -1.47
CA GLY A 42 -5.64 15.32 -1.17
C GLY A 42 -6.15 16.17 -2.33
N GLY A 43 -6.06 15.70 -3.59
CA GLY A 43 -6.74 16.36 -4.71
C GLY A 43 -8.27 16.24 -4.65
N LEU A 44 -8.80 15.16 -4.05
CA LEU A 44 -10.23 15.07 -3.73
C LEU A 44 -10.61 16.05 -2.61
N LEU A 45 -9.79 16.14 -1.55
CA LEU A 45 -10.07 16.99 -0.39
C LEU A 45 -10.00 18.50 -0.70
N GLN A 46 -9.06 18.93 -1.55
CA GLN A 46 -8.96 20.35 -1.97
C GLN A 46 -9.98 20.73 -3.05
N GLY A 47 -10.73 19.75 -3.56
CA GLY A 47 -11.46 19.86 -4.81
C GLY A 47 -12.83 20.51 -4.65
N ALA A 48 -12.91 21.81 -4.35
CA ALA A 48 -14.15 22.60 -4.51
C ALA A 48 -14.41 23.03 -5.98
N ARG A 49 -13.41 22.99 -6.87
CA ARG A 49 -13.50 23.41 -8.30
C ARG A 49 -12.97 22.41 -9.33
N ALA A 50 -12.72 21.16 -8.96
CA ALA A 50 -12.20 20.17 -9.91
C ALA A 50 -13.29 19.80 -10.94
N ARG A 51 -12.94 19.82 -12.23
CA ARG A 51 -13.80 19.35 -13.33
C ARG A 51 -14.33 17.94 -13.01
N HIS A 52 -15.57 17.64 -13.34
CA HIS A 52 -16.21 16.34 -13.05
C HIS A 52 -15.34 15.14 -13.44
N GLY A 53 -14.68 15.19 -14.60
CA GLY A 53 -13.78 14.13 -15.06
C GLY A 53 -12.53 13.91 -14.17
N GLU A 54 -12.00 14.96 -13.55
CA GLU A 54 -10.83 14.85 -12.65
C GLU A 54 -11.21 14.23 -11.30
N ARG A 55 -12.40 14.55 -10.77
CA ARG A 55 -12.90 13.91 -9.54
C ARG A 55 -13.27 12.45 -9.78
N ALA A 56 -13.86 12.13 -10.93
CA ALA A 56 -14.35 10.79 -11.24
C ALA A 56 -13.24 9.72 -11.20
N TRP A 57 -12.10 9.94 -11.87
CA TRP A 57 -11.01 8.93 -11.86
C TRP A 57 -10.36 8.78 -10.49
N ARG A 58 -10.25 9.88 -9.73
CA ARG A 58 -9.68 9.86 -8.37
C ARG A 58 -10.58 9.11 -7.41
N LEU A 59 -11.89 9.33 -7.49
CA LEU A 59 -12.88 8.59 -6.73
C LEU A 59 -12.87 7.12 -7.12
N ALA A 60 -12.85 6.79 -8.41
CA ALA A 60 -12.77 5.42 -8.88
C ALA A 60 -11.51 4.70 -8.35
N PHE A 61 -10.36 5.37 -8.35
CA PHE A 61 -9.13 4.82 -7.79
C PHE A 61 -9.24 4.54 -6.29
N VAL A 62 -9.73 5.51 -5.50
CA VAL A 62 -9.86 5.36 -4.04
C VAL A 62 -10.93 4.32 -3.68
N ALA A 63 -12.06 4.31 -4.39
CA ALA A 63 -13.11 3.32 -4.23
C ALA A 63 -12.60 1.91 -4.57
N GLY A 64 -11.82 1.77 -5.65
CA GLY A 64 -11.18 0.51 -6.01
C GLY A 64 -10.21 0.01 -4.92
N LEU A 65 -9.37 0.90 -4.37
CA LEU A 65 -8.46 0.57 -3.27
C LEU A 65 -9.20 0.11 -2.00
N ALA A 66 -10.31 0.78 -1.66
CA ALA A 66 -11.13 0.44 -0.51
C ALA A 66 -11.95 -0.86 -0.72
N ALA A 67 -12.43 -1.10 -1.95
CA ALA A 67 -13.21 -2.29 -2.30
C ALA A 67 -12.34 -3.53 -2.50
N ALA A 68 -11.07 -3.38 -2.87
CA ALA A 68 -10.14 -4.48 -3.14
C ALA A 68 -10.09 -5.57 -2.03
N PRO A 69 -9.94 -5.26 -0.72
CA PRO A 69 -9.93 -6.30 0.32
C PRO A 69 -11.27 -7.04 0.42
N TRP A 70 -12.39 -6.37 0.14
CA TRP A 70 -13.71 -7.00 0.20
C TRP A 70 -13.95 -7.88 -1.02
N LEU A 71 -13.53 -7.42 -2.20
CA LEU A 71 -13.58 -8.23 -3.42
C LEU A 71 -12.69 -9.47 -3.27
N TRP A 72 -11.50 -9.34 -2.68
CA TRP A 72 -10.64 -10.47 -2.37
C TRP A 72 -11.33 -11.49 -1.47
N ARG A 73 -12.10 -11.04 -0.46
CA ARG A 73 -12.90 -11.94 0.40
C ARG A 73 -13.94 -12.71 -0.39
N LEU A 74 -14.67 -12.05 -1.30
CA LEU A 74 -15.69 -12.70 -2.12
C LEU A 74 -15.07 -13.73 -3.06
N VAL A 75 -13.95 -13.39 -3.69
CA VAL A 75 -13.20 -14.31 -4.56
C VAL A 75 -12.66 -15.50 -3.76
N ALA A 76 -12.04 -15.25 -2.60
CA ALA A 76 -11.52 -16.31 -1.74
C ALA A 76 -12.63 -17.23 -1.19
N ALA A 77 -13.79 -16.65 -0.81
CA ALA A 77 -14.97 -17.43 -0.41
C ALA A 77 -15.52 -18.26 -1.58
N SER A 78 -15.60 -17.71 -2.78
CA SER A 78 -16.04 -18.48 -3.97
C SER A 78 -15.08 -19.59 -4.38
N ALA A 79 -13.78 -19.43 -4.08
CA ALA A 79 -12.76 -20.45 -4.34
C ALA A 79 -12.90 -21.67 -3.39
N THR A 80 -13.48 -21.50 -2.20
CA THR A 80 -13.68 -22.64 -1.26
C THR A 80 -14.67 -23.71 -1.75
N GLY A 81 -15.42 -23.47 -2.83
CA GLY A 81 -16.39 -24.43 -3.42
C GLY A 81 -15.89 -25.23 -4.63
N VAL A 82 -14.68 -24.96 -5.15
CA VAL A 82 -14.18 -25.60 -6.39
C VAL A 82 -13.01 -26.53 -6.06
N GLY A 83 -13.16 -27.82 -6.36
CA GLY A 83 -12.12 -28.83 -6.12
C GLY A 83 -10.80 -28.56 -6.85
N SER A 84 -9.73 -29.16 -6.32
CA SER A 84 -8.30 -29.10 -6.68
C SER A 84 -7.48 -28.04 -5.92
N GLY A 85 -6.33 -28.46 -5.35
CA GLY A 85 -5.56 -27.82 -4.26
C GLY A 85 -5.00 -26.41 -4.46
N VAL A 86 -5.42 -25.68 -5.49
CA VAL A 86 -5.23 -24.23 -5.64
C VAL A 86 -6.26 -23.47 -4.78
N SER A 87 -7.49 -23.98 -4.69
CA SER A 87 -8.56 -23.43 -3.85
C SER A 87 -8.22 -23.40 -2.36
N SER A 88 -7.50 -24.40 -1.86
CA SER A 88 -7.07 -24.45 -0.44
C SER A 88 -5.98 -23.41 -0.13
N ARG A 89 -5.10 -23.09 -1.08
CA ARG A 89 -4.05 -22.06 -0.90
C ARG A 89 -4.64 -20.65 -0.98
N ILE A 90 -5.56 -20.39 -1.92
CA ILE A 90 -6.25 -19.09 -2.03
C ILE A 90 -7.18 -18.87 -0.82
N ALA A 91 -7.89 -19.90 -0.36
CA ALA A 91 -8.70 -19.85 0.85
C ALA A 91 -7.86 -19.62 2.11
N ALA A 92 -6.71 -20.27 2.25
CA ALA A 92 -5.80 -20.08 3.39
C ALA A 92 -5.20 -18.66 3.41
N VAL A 93 -4.80 -18.12 2.26
CA VAL A 93 -4.36 -16.72 2.15
C VAL A 93 -5.50 -15.75 2.46
N GLY A 94 -6.72 -16.02 1.96
CA GLY A 94 -7.89 -15.17 2.20
C GLY A 94 -8.44 -15.20 3.63
N ALA A 95 -8.35 -16.34 4.31
CA ALA A 95 -8.84 -16.52 5.68
C ALA A 95 -7.86 -15.98 6.74
N GLY A 96 -6.55 -16.09 6.51
CA GLY A 96 -5.52 -15.60 7.43
C GLY A 96 -5.11 -14.13 7.24
N ALA A 97 -5.22 -13.58 6.03
CA ALA A 97 -4.69 -12.24 5.73
C ALA A 97 -5.56 -11.07 6.25
N LEU A 98 -6.78 -11.32 6.72
CA LEU A 98 -7.78 -10.28 6.99
C LEU A 98 -8.14 -10.08 8.46
N SER A 99 -7.46 -10.79 9.37
CA SER A 99 -7.50 -10.51 10.81
C SER A 99 -6.16 -9.90 11.23
N PRO A 100 -5.85 -8.65 10.84
CA PRO A 100 -4.69 -7.97 11.39
C PRO A 100 -4.90 -7.83 12.89
N THR A 101 -4.03 -8.44 13.69
CA THR A 101 -3.91 -8.07 15.10
C THR A 101 -3.32 -6.68 15.14
N ILE A 102 -4.08 -5.72 15.67
CA ILE A 102 -3.61 -4.35 15.83
C ILE A 102 -3.28 -4.15 17.29
N ASP A 103 -2.00 -4.34 17.60
CA ASP A 103 -1.42 -4.10 18.91
C ASP A 103 -1.16 -2.60 19.11
N ALA A 104 -2.18 -1.76 18.87
CA ALA A 104 -2.11 -0.31 19.02
C ALA A 104 -3.47 0.25 19.45
N SER A 105 -3.45 1.23 20.35
CA SER A 105 -4.69 1.91 20.76
C SER A 105 -5.28 2.73 19.60
N PRO A 106 -6.62 2.91 19.53
CA PRO A 106 -7.24 3.73 18.50
C PRO A 106 -6.69 5.16 18.45
N ALA A 107 -6.35 5.73 19.61
CA ALA A 107 -5.71 7.05 19.70
C ALA A 107 -4.35 7.07 18.99
N THR A 108 -3.53 6.03 19.17
CA THR A 108 -2.23 5.91 18.50
C THR A 108 -2.40 5.84 16.99
N LEU A 109 -3.37 5.06 16.50
CA LEU A 109 -3.66 4.95 15.06
C LEU A 109 -4.10 6.28 14.46
N ILE A 110 -4.96 7.04 15.16
CA ILE A 110 -5.42 8.36 14.72
C ILE A 110 -4.24 9.33 14.64
N VAL A 111 -3.43 9.42 15.70
CA VAL A 111 -2.27 10.32 15.75
C VAL A 111 -1.24 9.95 14.68
N ALA A 112 -0.91 8.66 14.55
CA ALA A 112 0.01 8.17 13.53
C ALA A 112 -0.52 8.48 12.11
N GLY A 113 -1.81 8.24 11.86
CA GLY A 113 -2.45 8.55 10.59
C GLY A 113 -2.40 10.04 10.24
N LEU A 114 -2.65 10.92 11.20
CA LEU A 114 -2.55 12.38 11.01
C LEU A 114 -1.10 12.82 10.72
N LEU A 115 -0.13 12.31 11.49
CA LEU A 115 1.29 12.62 11.29
C LEU A 115 1.78 12.16 9.91
N VAL A 116 1.44 10.94 9.51
CA VAL A 116 1.76 10.42 8.17
C VAL A 116 1.05 11.22 7.09
N GLY A 117 -0.23 11.58 7.30
CA GLY A 117 -1.00 12.42 6.41
C GLY A 117 -0.30 13.76 6.16
N VAL A 118 -0.01 14.52 7.22
CA VAL A 118 0.69 15.81 7.15
C VAL A 118 2.08 15.64 6.52
N GLY A 119 2.85 14.64 6.95
CA GLY A 119 4.20 14.37 6.43
C GLY A 119 4.22 14.09 4.93
N THR A 120 3.31 13.23 4.43
CA THR A 120 3.24 12.94 2.98
C THR A 120 2.79 14.13 2.14
N ARG A 121 2.08 15.11 2.73
CA ARG A 121 1.74 16.36 2.06
C ARG A 121 2.94 17.30 1.97
N TYR A 122 3.70 17.47 3.06
CA TYR A 122 4.95 18.23 3.03
C TYR A 122 5.99 17.62 2.08
N ALA A 123 6.07 16.29 2.03
CA ALA A 123 6.97 15.58 1.12
C ALA A 123 6.54 15.65 -0.36
N SER A 124 5.41 16.30 -0.71
CA SER A 124 4.82 16.31 -2.06
C SER A 124 4.48 14.91 -2.62
N GLY A 125 4.32 13.92 -1.74
CA GLY A 125 4.14 12.53 -2.14
C GLY A 125 4.25 11.53 -0.99
N CYS A 126 3.93 10.27 -1.29
CA CYS A 126 4.04 9.14 -0.38
C CYS A 126 4.90 8.05 -1.01
N THR A 127 5.11 6.95 -0.28
CA THR A 127 5.92 5.80 -0.73
C THR A 127 5.38 5.12 -1.99
N SER A 128 4.07 5.15 -2.28
CA SER A 128 3.55 4.65 -3.56
C SER A 128 4.02 5.51 -4.75
N GLY A 129 4.03 6.83 -4.59
CA GLY A 129 4.46 7.76 -5.65
C GLY A 129 5.97 7.89 -5.81
N HIS A 130 6.70 8.00 -4.69
CA HIS A 130 8.16 8.09 -4.68
C HIS A 130 8.82 6.71 -4.81
N GLY A 131 8.39 5.74 -4.02
CA GLY A 131 8.95 4.39 -4.02
C GLY A 131 8.61 3.64 -5.30
N VAL A 132 7.35 3.27 -5.50
CA VAL A 132 6.97 2.40 -6.65
C VAL A 132 7.21 3.11 -7.98
N CYS A 133 6.50 4.22 -8.23
CA CYS A 133 6.58 4.85 -9.54
C CYS A 133 7.80 5.77 -9.71
N GLY A 134 8.26 6.41 -8.63
CA GLY A 134 9.32 7.42 -8.67
C GLY A 134 10.72 6.83 -8.86
N ILE A 135 11.04 5.74 -8.16
CA ILE A 135 12.31 5.00 -8.34
C ILE A 135 12.32 4.28 -9.69
N ALA A 136 11.19 3.69 -10.11
CA ALA A 136 11.10 3.02 -11.42
C ALA A 136 11.39 3.97 -12.62
N ARG A 137 11.19 5.28 -12.45
CA ARG A 137 11.55 6.31 -13.43
C ARG A 137 12.96 6.89 -13.25
N GLY A 138 13.78 6.33 -12.36
CA GLY A 138 15.16 6.77 -12.14
C GLY A 138 15.31 8.13 -11.44
N SER A 139 14.29 8.61 -10.72
CA SER A 139 14.34 9.96 -10.13
C SER A 139 15.15 9.98 -8.83
N LEU A 140 16.27 10.72 -8.81
CA LEU A 140 17.11 10.89 -7.61
C LEU A 140 16.32 11.45 -6.42
N ARG A 141 15.40 12.40 -6.68
CA ARG A 141 14.52 12.97 -5.65
C ARG A 141 13.71 11.87 -4.94
N SER A 142 13.31 10.84 -5.68
CA SER A 142 12.47 9.75 -5.19
C SER A 142 13.29 8.73 -4.41
N PHE A 143 14.54 8.49 -4.80
CA PHE A 143 15.48 7.72 -4.00
C PHE A 143 15.71 8.38 -2.64
N VAL A 144 16.02 9.68 -2.61
CA VAL A 144 16.25 10.42 -1.36
C VAL A 144 15.00 10.42 -0.49
N ALA A 145 13.83 10.76 -1.05
CA ALA A 145 12.58 10.76 -0.29
C ALA A 145 12.23 9.38 0.29
N THR A 146 12.40 8.32 -0.50
CA THR A 146 12.15 6.94 -0.04
C THR A 146 13.13 6.53 1.04
N GLY A 147 14.42 6.88 0.89
CA GLY A 147 15.44 6.64 1.91
C GLY A 147 15.11 7.32 3.24
N LEU A 148 14.67 8.57 3.20
CA LEU A 148 14.24 9.31 4.41
C LEU A 148 12.99 8.70 5.05
N PHE A 149 11.99 8.28 4.27
CA PHE A 149 10.81 7.59 4.80
C PHE A 149 11.19 6.28 5.50
N MET A 150 12.05 5.47 4.89
CA MET A 150 12.52 4.21 5.48
C MET A 150 13.34 4.46 6.75
N ALA A 151 14.27 5.42 6.72
CA ALA A 151 15.06 5.80 7.88
C ALA A 151 14.18 6.27 9.04
N ALA A 152 13.21 7.15 8.79
CA ALA A 152 12.26 7.60 9.80
C ALA A 152 11.44 6.43 10.38
N GLY A 153 11.00 5.50 9.54
CA GLY A 153 10.31 4.28 9.97
C GLY A 153 11.18 3.42 10.89
N PHE A 154 12.43 3.15 10.49
CA PHE A 154 13.38 2.38 11.31
C PHE A 154 13.65 3.05 12.65
N VAL A 155 13.92 4.36 12.66
CA VAL A 155 14.14 5.13 13.89
C VAL A 155 12.91 5.10 14.78
N THR A 156 11.72 5.26 14.22
CA THR A 156 10.46 5.22 14.98
C THR A 156 10.25 3.85 15.63
N VAL A 157 10.40 2.77 14.87
CA VAL A 157 10.27 1.39 15.40
C VAL A 157 11.32 1.13 16.48
N PHE A 158 12.58 1.54 16.26
CA PHE A 158 13.63 1.41 17.25
C PHE A 158 13.27 2.12 18.56
N ALA A 159 12.86 3.39 18.47
CA ALA A 159 12.48 4.20 19.63
C ALA A 159 11.29 3.61 20.37
N VAL A 160 10.21 3.23 19.67
CA VAL A 160 9.02 2.64 20.30
C VAL A 160 9.36 1.32 20.99
N ARG A 161 10.10 0.42 20.32
CA ARG A 161 10.40 -0.91 20.88
C ARG A 161 11.43 -0.89 22.00
N HIS A 162 12.43 -0.01 21.95
CA HIS A 162 13.56 -0.06 22.88
C HIS A 162 13.55 1.06 23.93
N LEU A 163 12.93 2.21 23.65
CA LEU A 163 12.88 3.33 24.59
C LEU A 163 11.53 3.40 25.30
N VAL A 164 10.43 3.11 24.60
CA VAL A 164 9.07 3.16 25.17
C VAL A 164 8.65 1.79 25.72
N GLY A 165 9.19 0.69 25.17
CA GLY A 165 8.86 -0.67 25.59
C GLY A 165 7.44 -1.10 25.20
N ALA A 166 6.90 -0.49 24.14
CA ALA A 166 5.59 -0.77 23.56
C ALA A 166 5.68 -1.67 22.33
#